data_AF-A0A2P6WAY2-F1
#
_entry.id   AF-A0A2P6WAY2-F1
#
_cell.length_a   1.000
_cell.length_b   1.000
_cell.length_c   1.000
_cell.angle_alpha   90.00
_cell.angle_beta   90.00
_cell.angle_gamma   90.00
#
_symmetry.space_group_name_H-M   'P 1'
#
loop_
_entity.id
_entity.type
_entity.pdbx_description
1 polymer ?
#
loop_
_entity_poly.entity_id
_entity_poly.type
_entity_poly.pdbx_seq_one_letter_code
_entity_poly.pdbx_strand_id
1 'polypeptide(L)'
;MPVIAAVILITLIVNLSAGIANANSLGGSPNNLWIENLEWMEQNTEEGDVILSWWDYGYWFQSIGERASVADGGNSGYYSSGEKINYPLAEFLTSSNPKNHTEFLEKYSADYIVLDETMIGKYAAVSQIANRDNDNFNSMQQLQTSRNIQQSLSRDSNNNTVVNFRGRRGLGLYVPIEIGQTSVEISESEAPTLEARSRTKLECALTDEGRINYDVESDTGYCVAINPYHSIERALGTARAGRGTAARAVLVPEEIANSTLVRLYLMDGHGLDMFNKVDGGNTGEFVRMWEIDTE
;
A
#
# COMPACT_ATOMS: atom_id res chain seq x y z
N MET A 1 -41.92 -28.87 -13.08
CA MET A 1 -41.99 -27.43 -12.80
C MET A 1 -41.35 -26.98 -11.48
N PRO A 2 -41.53 -27.64 -10.31
CA PRO A 2 -40.95 -27.13 -9.05
C PRO A 2 -39.41 -27.24 -8.98
N VAL A 3 -38.84 -28.26 -9.61
CA VAL A 3 -37.37 -28.46 -9.67
C VAL A 3 -36.69 -27.37 -10.51
N ILE A 4 -37.31 -26.96 -11.63
CA ILE A 4 -36.77 -25.91 -12.50
C ILE A 4 -36.82 -24.55 -11.80
N ALA A 5 -37.91 -24.24 -11.08
CA ALA A 5 -38.03 -23.02 -10.29
C ALA A 5 -37.01 -22.97 -9.14
N ALA A 6 -36.76 -24.10 -8.47
CA ALA A 6 -35.74 -24.20 -7.42
C ALA A 6 -34.32 -24.00 -7.97
N VAL A 7 -34.00 -24.57 -9.13
CA VAL A 7 -32.70 -24.38 -9.78
C VAL A 7 -32.50 -22.92 -10.18
N ILE A 8 -33.51 -22.27 -10.77
CA ILE A 8 -33.44 -20.84 -11.14
C ILE A 8 -33.29 -19.96 -9.90
N LEU A 9 -33.98 -20.27 -8.81
CA LEU A 9 -33.87 -19.51 -7.57
C LEU A 9 -32.48 -19.67 -6.94
N ILE A 10 -31.93 -20.89 -6.94
CA ILE A 10 -30.57 -21.15 -6.44
C ILE A 10 -29.53 -20.46 -7.31
N THR A 11 -29.65 -20.50 -8.64
CA THR A 11 -28.71 -19.78 -9.52
C THR A 11 -28.81 -18.28 -9.33
N LEU A 12 -29.99 -17.70 -9.16
CA LEU A 12 -30.16 -16.28 -8.84
C LEU A 12 -29.54 -15.92 -7.50
N ILE A 13 -29.73 -16.74 -6.45
CA ILE A 13 -29.14 -16.49 -5.12
C ILE A 13 -27.62 -16.59 -5.15
N VAL A 14 -27.07 -17.59 -5.85
CA VAL A 14 -25.61 -17.77 -5.97
C VAL A 14 -25.01 -16.62 -6.79
N ASN A 15 -25.63 -16.22 -7.89
CA ASN A 15 -25.17 -15.08 -8.69
C ASN A 15 -25.37 -13.74 -7.99
N LEU A 16 -26.40 -13.58 -7.16
CA LEU A 16 -26.61 -12.38 -6.34
C LEU A 16 -25.60 -12.32 -5.19
N SER A 17 -25.28 -13.45 -4.58
CA SER A 17 -24.25 -13.53 -3.53
C SER A 17 -22.85 -13.29 -4.10
N ALA A 18 -22.56 -13.85 -5.28
CA ALA A 18 -21.34 -13.54 -6.03
C ALA A 18 -21.32 -12.08 -6.50
N GLY A 19 -22.47 -11.53 -6.92
CA GLY A 19 -22.63 -10.13 -7.28
C GLY A 19 -22.44 -9.16 -6.11
N ILE A 20 -22.92 -9.49 -4.91
CA ILE A 20 -22.71 -8.72 -3.67
C ILE A 20 -21.27 -8.87 -3.17
N ALA A 21 -20.70 -10.08 -3.24
CA ALA A 21 -19.29 -10.31 -2.92
C ALA A 21 -18.36 -9.55 -3.88
N ASN A 22 -18.71 -9.49 -5.16
CA ASN A 22 -18.01 -8.70 -6.18
C ASN A 22 -18.29 -7.19 -6.04
N ALA A 23 -19.48 -6.77 -5.63
CA ALA A 23 -19.77 -5.36 -5.34
C ALA A 23 -19.02 -4.85 -4.11
N ASN A 24 -18.72 -5.72 -3.14
CA ASN A 24 -17.83 -5.41 -2.03
C ASN A 24 -16.34 -5.45 -2.42
N SER A 25 -15.99 -6.00 -3.59
CA SER A 25 -14.63 -5.99 -4.15
C SER A 25 -14.42 -4.92 -5.24
N LEU A 26 -15.50 -4.35 -5.78
CA LEU A 26 -15.47 -3.08 -6.51
C LEU A 26 -15.29 -1.98 -5.46
N GLY A 27 -14.27 -1.14 -5.63
CA GLY A 27 -13.88 -0.09 -4.69
C GLY A 27 -15.10 0.60 -4.07
N GLY A 28 -15.33 0.33 -2.78
CA GLY A 28 -16.41 0.95 -2.03
C GLY A 28 -16.29 2.47 -2.08
N SER A 29 -17.42 3.18 -1.95
CA SER A 29 -17.48 4.65 -1.89
C SER A 29 -16.25 5.26 -1.20
N PRO A 30 -15.67 6.34 -1.75
CA PRO A 30 -14.51 6.98 -1.14
C PRO A 30 -14.81 7.31 0.33
N ASN A 31 -13.87 6.95 1.20
CA ASN A 31 -13.96 7.30 2.62
C ASN A 31 -13.66 8.79 2.81
N ASN A 32 -13.84 9.31 4.02
CA ASN A 32 -13.62 10.75 4.27
C ASN A 32 -12.21 11.23 3.92
N LEU A 33 -11.18 10.38 4.03
CA LEU A 33 -9.79 10.73 3.69
C LEU A 33 -9.62 10.84 2.17
N TRP A 34 -10.30 9.98 1.41
CA TRP A 34 -10.38 10.12 -0.05
C TRP A 34 -11.16 11.37 -0.45
N ILE A 35 -12.30 11.67 0.18
CA ILE A 35 -13.08 12.88 -0.12
C ILE A 35 -12.23 14.14 0.10
N GLU A 36 -11.54 14.23 1.23
CA GLU A 36 -10.64 15.36 1.54
C GLU A 36 -9.53 15.50 0.48
N ASN A 37 -8.94 14.40 0.02
CA ASN A 37 -7.91 14.42 -1.04
C ASN A 37 -8.50 14.89 -2.38
N LEU A 38 -9.69 14.42 -2.75
CA LEU A 38 -10.34 14.74 -4.02
C LEU A 38 -10.81 16.20 -4.06
N GLU A 39 -11.38 16.72 -2.96
CA GLU A 39 -11.75 18.13 -2.84
C GLU A 39 -10.51 19.04 -2.89
N TRP A 40 -9.41 18.63 -2.26
CA TRP A 40 -8.14 19.34 -2.36
C TRP A 40 -7.64 19.36 -3.80
N MET A 41 -7.65 18.21 -4.48
CA MET A 41 -7.23 18.07 -5.88
C MET A 41 -8.03 19.00 -6.80
N GLU A 42 -9.36 18.96 -6.72
CA GLU A 42 -10.27 19.82 -7.51
C GLU A 42 -9.91 21.31 -7.38
N GLN A 43 -9.53 21.75 -6.19
CA GLN A 43 -9.28 23.16 -5.87
C GLN A 43 -7.84 23.63 -6.12
N ASN A 44 -6.86 22.72 -6.16
CA ASN A 44 -5.44 23.09 -6.10
C ASN A 44 -4.58 22.57 -7.26
N THR A 45 -5.09 21.69 -8.12
CA THR A 45 -4.40 21.30 -9.36
C THR A 45 -5.04 21.99 -10.57
N GLU A 46 -4.41 22.01 -11.74
CA GLU A 46 -4.99 22.58 -12.96
C GLU A 46 -6.03 21.63 -13.55
N GLU A 47 -7.09 22.14 -14.18
CA GLU A 47 -8.17 21.32 -14.79
C GLU A 47 -7.64 20.33 -15.84
N GLY A 48 -6.51 20.65 -16.47
CA GLY A 48 -5.84 19.80 -17.45
C GLY A 48 -4.99 18.67 -16.87
N ASP A 49 -4.74 18.68 -15.55
CA ASP A 49 -3.82 17.74 -14.92
C ASP A 49 -4.40 16.31 -14.93
N VAL A 50 -3.53 15.33 -15.18
CA VAL A 50 -3.88 13.91 -15.30
C VAL A 50 -3.30 13.11 -14.13
N ILE A 51 -4.18 12.34 -13.49
CA ILE A 51 -3.83 11.54 -12.31
C ILE A 51 -3.49 10.09 -12.71
N LEU A 52 -2.26 9.69 -12.44
CA LEU A 52 -1.81 8.31 -12.44
C LEU A 52 -2.18 7.62 -11.12
N SER A 53 -2.75 6.44 -11.20
CA SER A 53 -3.11 5.64 -10.03
C SER A 53 -3.37 4.19 -10.42
N TRP A 54 -3.66 3.34 -9.43
CA TRP A 54 -4.31 2.07 -9.74
C TRP A 54 -5.73 2.31 -10.26
N TRP A 55 -6.16 1.54 -11.27
CA TRP A 55 -7.41 1.82 -12.00
C TRP A 55 -8.67 1.79 -11.12
N ASP A 56 -8.62 1.17 -9.94
CA ASP A 56 -9.76 1.14 -9.01
C ASP A 56 -10.21 2.55 -8.58
N TYR A 57 -9.32 3.56 -8.63
CA TYR A 57 -9.59 4.91 -8.15
C TYR A 57 -9.98 5.89 -9.26
N GLY A 58 -9.74 5.55 -10.53
CA GLY A 58 -9.80 6.47 -11.67
C GLY A 58 -11.10 7.26 -11.79
N TYR A 59 -12.25 6.65 -11.48
CA TYR A 59 -13.54 7.31 -11.52
C TYR A 59 -13.73 8.38 -10.44
N TRP A 60 -13.06 8.26 -9.29
CA TRP A 60 -13.16 9.26 -8.22
C TRP A 60 -12.49 10.56 -8.61
N PHE A 61 -11.33 10.49 -9.28
CA PHE A 61 -10.67 11.67 -9.84
C PHE A 61 -11.54 12.35 -10.89
N GLN A 62 -12.15 11.57 -11.79
CA GLN A 62 -13.00 12.12 -12.86
C GLN A 62 -14.30 12.76 -12.34
N SER A 63 -14.89 12.21 -11.27
CA SER A 63 -16.23 12.60 -10.82
C SER A 63 -16.27 13.54 -9.62
N ILE A 64 -15.25 13.50 -8.75
CA ILE A 64 -15.17 14.32 -7.54
C ILE A 64 -13.95 15.23 -7.62
N GLY A 65 -12.78 14.71 -8.01
CA GLY A 65 -11.58 15.52 -8.16
C GLY A 65 -11.57 16.42 -9.39
N GLU A 66 -12.54 16.26 -10.30
CA GLU A 66 -12.63 16.92 -11.61
C GLU A 66 -11.32 16.88 -12.42
N ARG A 67 -10.56 15.77 -12.35
CA ARG A 67 -9.32 15.55 -13.11
C ARG A 67 -9.38 14.31 -13.98
N ALA A 68 -8.66 14.35 -15.10
CA ALA A 68 -8.49 13.18 -15.94
C ALA A 68 -7.68 12.12 -15.18
N SER A 69 -7.84 10.85 -15.58
CA SER A 69 -7.06 9.74 -15.02
C SER A 69 -6.48 8.87 -16.10
N VAL A 70 -5.25 8.40 -15.87
CA VAL A 70 -4.53 7.52 -16.81
C VAL A 70 -5.24 6.18 -16.98
N ALA A 71 -5.82 5.67 -15.89
CA ALA A 71 -6.59 4.43 -15.87
C ALA A 71 -7.78 4.52 -14.91
N ASP A 72 -8.88 3.88 -15.27
CA ASP A 72 -10.11 3.80 -14.47
C ASP A 72 -10.74 2.40 -14.51
N GLY A 73 -11.71 2.16 -13.63
CA GLY A 73 -12.36 0.86 -13.48
C GLY A 73 -13.14 0.41 -14.72
N GLY A 74 -13.47 1.33 -15.63
CA GLY A 74 -14.10 1.01 -16.92
C GLY A 74 -13.12 0.39 -17.89
N ASN A 75 -11.82 0.71 -17.75
CA ASN A 75 -10.75 0.21 -18.58
C ASN A 75 -11.16 0.25 -20.07
N SER A 76 -11.70 1.38 -20.54
CA SER A 76 -12.33 1.47 -21.86
C SER A 76 -11.40 1.07 -23.03
N GLY A 77 -10.09 1.10 -22.82
CA GLY A 77 -9.08 0.57 -23.75
C GLY A 77 -8.90 -0.96 -23.75
N TYR A 78 -9.40 -1.69 -22.74
CA TYR A 78 -9.24 -3.14 -22.57
C TYR A 78 -9.85 -3.97 -23.71
N TYR A 79 -10.91 -3.45 -24.34
CA TYR A 79 -11.58 -4.06 -25.50
C TYR A 79 -11.17 -3.44 -26.84
N SER A 80 -10.28 -2.44 -26.84
CA SER A 80 -9.72 -1.82 -28.05
C SER A 80 -8.45 -2.57 -28.48
N SER A 81 -8.06 -2.52 -29.76
CA SER A 81 -6.97 -3.33 -30.34
C SER A 81 -5.56 -2.84 -29.99
N GLY A 82 -5.34 -2.39 -28.75
CA GLY A 82 -4.07 -1.85 -28.25
C GLY A 82 -3.51 -2.63 -27.06
N GLU A 83 -2.34 -2.22 -26.57
CA GLU A 83 -1.80 -2.68 -25.29
C GLU A 83 -2.72 -2.24 -24.15
N LYS A 84 -3.09 -3.19 -23.29
CA LYS A 84 -3.97 -2.92 -22.14
C LYS A 84 -3.20 -2.08 -21.13
N ILE A 85 -3.73 -0.92 -20.76
CA ILE A 85 -3.10 0.04 -19.83
C ILE A 85 -2.61 -0.62 -18.53
N ASN A 86 -3.30 -1.66 -18.06
CA ASN A 86 -2.95 -2.40 -16.84
C ASN A 86 -1.53 -2.97 -16.88
N TYR A 87 -1.00 -3.38 -18.04
CA TYR A 87 0.35 -3.93 -18.15
C TYR A 87 1.43 -2.87 -17.90
N PRO A 88 1.55 -1.79 -18.72
CA PRO A 88 2.57 -0.78 -18.50
C PRO A 88 2.39 -0.04 -17.15
N LEU A 89 1.15 0.12 -16.66
CA LEU A 89 0.89 0.66 -15.33
C LEU A 89 1.45 -0.24 -14.22
N ALA A 90 1.20 -1.55 -14.28
CA ALA A 90 1.72 -2.49 -13.30
C ALA A 90 3.25 -2.61 -13.38
N GLU A 91 3.81 -2.64 -14.59
CA GLU A 91 5.26 -2.60 -14.82
C GLU A 91 5.88 -1.34 -14.19
N PHE A 92 5.29 -0.17 -14.40
CA PHE A 92 5.73 1.08 -13.78
C PHE A 92 5.70 1.02 -12.24
N LEU A 93 4.58 0.56 -11.64
CA LEU A 93 4.43 0.47 -10.18
C LEU A 93 5.39 -0.54 -9.53
N THR A 94 5.73 -1.62 -10.24
CA THR A 94 6.67 -2.65 -9.76
C THR A 94 8.13 -2.35 -10.09
N SER A 95 8.40 -1.37 -10.96
CA SER A 95 9.75 -1.04 -11.42
C SER A 95 10.64 -0.55 -10.28
N SER A 96 11.90 -0.98 -10.28
CA SER A 96 12.92 -0.43 -9.37
C SER A 96 13.53 0.89 -9.85
N ASN A 97 13.21 1.30 -11.09
CA ASN A 97 13.70 2.55 -11.65
C ASN A 97 12.61 3.19 -12.55
N PRO A 98 11.73 4.03 -11.99
CA PRO A 98 10.66 4.67 -12.75
C PRO A 98 11.16 5.64 -13.84
N LYS A 99 12.43 6.10 -13.78
CA LYS A 99 13.04 6.90 -14.86
C LYS A 99 13.17 6.12 -16.18
N ASN A 100 13.14 4.78 -16.14
CA ASN A 100 13.10 3.96 -17.36
C ASN A 100 11.70 3.91 -18.02
N HIS A 101 10.71 4.56 -17.42
CA HIS A 101 9.31 4.55 -17.86
C HIS A 101 8.78 5.97 -18.12
N THR A 102 9.64 6.97 -18.34
CA THR A 102 9.19 8.34 -18.65
C THR A 102 8.34 8.39 -19.92
N GLU A 103 8.66 7.59 -20.95
CA GLU A 103 7.83 7.49 -22.16
C GLU A 103 6.37 7.08 -21.85
N PHE A 104 6.16 6.23 -20.83
CA PHE A 104 4.81 5.88 -20.38
C PHE A 104 4.12 7.08 -19.72
N LEU A 105 4.81 7.79 -18.83
CA LEU A 105 4.28 8.97 -18.15
C LEU A 105 3.93 10.08 -19.15
N GLU A 106 4.83 10.39 -20.08
CA GLU A 106 4.67 11.41 -21.12
C GLU A 106 3.53 11.06 -22.09
N LYS A 107 3.43 9.78 -22.51
CA LYS A 107 2.36 9.31 -23.40
C LYS A 107 0.96 9.56 -22.84
N TYR A 108 0.82 9.49 -21.52
CA TYR A 108 -0.45 9.71 -20.83
C TYR A 108 -0.53 11.09 -20.15
N SER A 109 0.47 11.96 -20.36
CA SER A 109 0.57 13.28 -19.75
C SER A 109 0.34 13.24 -18.24
N ALA A 110 0.97 12.27 -17.56
CA ALA A 110 0.75 12.05 -16.13
C ALA A 110 1.45 13.15 -15.29
N ASP A 111 0.67 13.99 -14.62
CA ASP A 111 1.17 15.11 -13.80
C ASP A 111 1.29 14.75 -12.32
N TYR A 112 0.42 13.86 -11.82
CA TYR A 112 0.45 13.40 -10.43
C TYR A 112 0.30 11.89 -10.34
N ILE A 113 0.87 11.29 -9.29
CA ILE A 113 0.57 9.92 -8.88
C ILE A 113 -0.09 9.88 -7.50
N VAL A 114 -1.19 9.12 -7.39
CA VAL A 114 -1.93 8.91 -6.15
C VAL A 114 -1.98 7.43 -5.79
N LEU A 115 -1.57 7.11 -4.56
CA LEU A 115 -1.62 5.78 -3.96
C LEU A 115 -2.37 5.83 -2.62
N ASP A 116 -3.04 4.74 -2.24
CA ASP A 116 -3.65 4.61 -0.91
C ASP A 116 -3.18 3.37 -0.13
N GLU A 117 -3.55 3.31 1.15
CA GLU A 117 -3.22 2.21 2.07
C GLU A 117 -3.58 0.82 1.54
N THR A 118 -4.62 0.74 0.70
CA THR A 118 -5.08 -0.54 0.18
C THR A 118 -4.13 -1.10 -0.88
N MET A 119 -3.24 -0.28 -1.46
CA MET A 119 -2.22 -0.73 -2.41
C MET A 119 -1.28 -1.79 -1.81
N ILE A 120 -1.07 -1.79 -0.49
CA ILE A 120 -0.31 -2.86 0.18
C ILE A 120 -0.96 -4.22 -0.06
N GLY A 121 -2.28 -4.30 0.07
CA GLY A 121 -3.04 -5.53 -0.18
C GLY A 121 -3.22 -5.85 -1.67
N LYS A 122 -3.23 -4.83 -2.54
CA LYS A 122 -3.40 -4.99 -3.99
C LYS A 122 -2.11 -5.34 -4.72
N TYR A 123 -0.95 -5.19 -4.08
CA TYR A 123 0.35 -5.47 -4.71
C TYR A 123 0.43 -6.86 -5.36
N ALA A 124 -0.25 -7.87 -4.81
CA ALA A 124 -0.36 -9.19 -5.43
C ALA A 124 -0.89 -9.13 -6.87
N ALA A 125 -2.02 -8.45 -7.08
CA ALA A 125 -2.59 -8.30 -8.41
C ALA A 125 -1.70 -7.44 -9.32
N VAL A 126 -1.10 -6.38 -8.77
CA VAL A 126 -0.14 -5.53 -9.49
C VAL A 126 1.03 -6.38 -10.01
N SER A 127 1.64 -7.19 -9.14
CA SER A 127 2.77 -8.04 -9.50
C SER A 127 2.39 -9.14 -10.49
N GLN A 128 1.22 -9.78 -10.35
CA GLN A 128 0.75 -10.79 -11.31
C GLN A 128 0.61 -10.21 -12.71
N ILE A 129 0.10 -8.98 -12.81
CA ILE A 129 -0.13 -8.32 -14.10
C ILE A 129 1.17 -7.84 -14.72
N ALA A 130 2.08 -7.26 -13.93
CA ALA A 130 3.43 -6.90 -14.39
C ALA A 130 4.18 -8.13 -14.92
N ASN A 131 4.11 -9.25 -14.20
CA ASN A 131 4.79 -10.50 -14.59
C ASN A 131 4.06 -11.24 -15.72
N ARG A 132 2.80 -10.88 -16.00
CA ARG A 132 1.90 -11.61 -16.89
C ARG A 132 1.76 -13.09 -16.48
N ASP A 133 1.80 -13.33 -15.18
CA ASP A 133 1.86 -14.66 -14.56
C ASP A 133 1.01 -14.68 -13.28
N ASN A 134 0.12 -15.66 -13.15
CA ASN A 134 -0.75 -15.80 -11.98
C ASN A 134 -0.10 -16.61 -10.86
N ASP A 135 0.98 -17.35 -11.14
CA ASP A 135 1.64 -18.25 -10.21
C ASP A 135 2.93 -17.63 -9.66
N ASN A 136 3.65 -16.85 -10.47
CA ASN A 136 4.90 -16.20 -10.07
C ASN A 136 4.69 -14.71 -9.74
N PHE A 137 4.42 -14.37 -8.47
CA PHE A 137 4.17 -12.98 -8.08
C PHE A 137 4.55 -12.63 -6.62
N ASN A 138 4.88 -11.34 -6.48
CA ASN A 138 4.99 -10.48 -5.31
C ASN A 138 3.75 -10.33 -4.45
N SER A 139 3.77 -10.61 -3.15
CA SER A 139 2.75 -10.08 -2.23
C SER A 139 3.36 -9.58 -0.92
N MET A 140 2.82 -8.47 -0.43
CA MET A 140 3.14 -7.95 0.89
C MET A 140 2.20 -8.55 1.94
N GLN A 141 2.73 -8.82 3.13
CA GLN A 141 1.94 -9.37 4.23
C GLN A 141 1.86 -8.40 5.40
N GLN A 142 0.64 -8.03 5.81
CA GLN A 142 0.42 -7.17 6.97
C GLN A 142 0.25 -7.98 8.27
N LEU A 143 0.87 -7.49 9.34
CA LEU A 143 0.71 -7.94 10.72
C LEU A 143 0.27 -6.75 11.58
N GLN A 144 -0.50 -6.99 12.63
CA GLN A 144 -1.07 -5.92 13.44
C GLN A 144 -0.84 -6.11 14.93
N THR A 145 -0.81 -5.01 15.68
CA THR A 145 -0.82 -5.04 17.14
C THR A 145 -2.22 -5.31 17.69
N SER A 146 -2.35 -5.48 19.01
CA SER A 146 -3.63 -5.27 19.68
C SER A 146 -4.12 -3.83 19.44
N ARG A 147 -5.45 -3.61 19.50
CA ARG A 147 -6.03 -2.25 19.49
C ARG A 147 -5.54 -1.42 20.68
N ASN A 148 -5.25 -2.07 21.81
CA ASN A 148 -4.49 -1.46 22.88
C ASN A 148 -3.01 -1.79 22.66
N ILE A 149 -2.28 -0.91 21.98
CA ILE A 149 -0.87 -1.12 21.66
C ILE A 149 0.01 -1.34 22.89
N GLN A 150 -0.39 -0.86 24.09
CA GLN A 150 0.36 -1.13 25.33
C GLN A 150 0.47 -2.63 25.63
N GLN A 151 -0.49 -3.45 25.20
CA GLN A 151 -0.46 -4.92 25.33
C GLN A 151 0.47 -5.59 24.31
N SER A 152 0.90 -4.84 23.30
CA SER A 152 1.84 -5.27 22.28
C SER A 152 3.27 -4.77 22.53
N LEU A 153 3.53 -4.05 23.63
CA LEU A 153 4.88 -3.61 23.99
C LEU A 153 5.59 -4.63 24.87
N SER A 154 6.87 -4.89 24.59
CA SER A 154 7.76 -5.68 25.42
C SER A 154 9.16 -5.07 25.48
N ARG A 155 10.07 -5.73 26.22
CA ARG A 155 11.50 -5.42 26.26
C ARG A 155 12.29 -6.63 25.77
N ASP A 156 13.35 -6.40 25.00
CA ASP A 156 14.30 -7.45 24.64
C ASP A 156 15.37 -7.64 25.73
N SER A 157 16.36 -8.50 25.47
CA SER A 157 17.48 -8.76 26.37
C SER A 157 18.37 -7.53 26.63
N ASN A 158 18.39 -6.59 25.68
CA ASN A 158 19.19 -5.37 25.73
C ASN A 158 18.38 -4.19 26.30
N ASN A 159 17.17 -4.47 26.80
CA ASN A 159 16.22 -3.49 27.36
C ASN A 159 15.67 -2.48 26.33
N ASN A 160 15.74 -2.78 25.03
CA ASN A 160 15.10 -1.98 23.99
C ASN A 160 13.59 -2.19 24.01
N THR A 161 12.84 -1.16 23.61
CA THR A 161 11.38 -1.28 23.46
C THR A 161 11.08 -2.07 22.19
N VAL A 162 10.23 -3.09 22.28
CA VAL A 162 9.86 -3.93 21.14
C VAL A 162 8.35 -3.90 20.97
N VAL A 163 7.90 -3.68 19.73
CA VAL A 163 6.50 -3.79 19.34
C VAL A 163 6.23 -5.18 18.75
N ASN A 164 5.22 -5.84 19.31
CA ASN A 164 4.81 -7.19 18.96
C ASN A 164 3.59 -7.16 18.05
N PHE A 165 3.82 -7.46 16.78
CA PHE A 165 2.80 -7.62 15.76
C PHE A 165 2.42 -9.10 15.60
N ARG A 166 1.13 -9.35 15.33
CA ARG A 166 0.59 -10.68 15.10
C ARG A 166 -0.10 -10.74 13.75
N GLY A 167 0.21 -11.78 13.00
CA GLY A 167 -0.37 -12.10 11.70
C GLY A 167 -1.27 -13.34 11.78
N ARG A 168 -1.69 -13.80 10.60
CA ARG A 168 -2.45 -15.06 10.47
C ARG A 168 -1.52 -16.26 10.68
N ARG A 169 -2.11 -17.42 11.01
CA ARG A 169 -1.42 -18.73 11.09
C ARG A 169 -0.21 -18.75 12.06
N GLY A 170 -0.27 -17.96 13.13
CA GLY A 170 0.78 -17.94 14.16
C GLY A 170 2.01 -17.10 13.83
N LEU A 171 2.00 -16.35 12.72
CA LEU A 171 3.07 -15.43 12.38
C LEU A 171 3.17 -14.32 13.43
N GLY A 172 4.34 -14.13 14.02
CA GLY A 172 4.68 -13.05 14.93
C GLY A 172 5.82 -12.21 14.35
N LEU A 173 5.83 -10.93 14.65
CA LEU A 173 6.92 -10.03 14.28
C LEU A 173 7.22 -9.11 15.46
N TYR A 174 8.49 -9.03 15.81
CA TYR A 174 9.01 -8.30 16.96
C TYR A 174 9.92 -7.21 16.40
N VAL A 175 9.48 -5.95 16.49
CA VAL A 175 10.21 -4.81 15.91
C VAL A 175 10.76 -3.95 17.04
N PRO A 176 12.10 -3.94 17.26
CA PRO A 176 12.74 -2.97 18.15
C PRO A 176 12.52 -1.55 17.64
N ILE A 177 12.18 -0.63 18.54
CA ILE A 177 11.88 0.76 18.22
C ILE A 177 12.60 1.74 19.14
N GLU A 178 12.86 2.92 18.59
CA GLU A 178 13.40 4.07 19.29
C GLU A 178 12.31 5.14 19.42
N ILE A 179 12.02 5.55 20.65
CA ILE A 179 10.98 6.54 20.94
C ILE A 179 11.65 7.89 21.13
N GLY A 180 11.56 8.73 20.11
CA GLY A 180 12.00 10.11 20.16
C GLY A 180 11.01 11.02 20.91
N GLN A 181 11.26 12.33 20.86
CA GLN A 181 10.34 13.32 21.42
C GLN A 181 9.06 13.46 20.58
N THR A 182 9.19 13.28 19.26
CA THR A 182 8.13 13.53 18.27
C THR A 182 7.87 12.36 17.32
N SER A 183 8.80 11.40 17.20
CA SER A 183 8.72 10.24 16.29
C SER A 183 8.94 8.92 17.03
N VAL A 184 8.51 7.82 16.42
CA VAL A 184 8.81 6.44 16.84
C VAL A 184 9.36 5.66 15.65
N GLU A 185 10.66 5.45 15.64
CA GLU A 185 11.37 4.86 14.52
C GLU A 185 11.74 3.39 14.80
N ILE A 186 11.94 2.61 13.73
CA ILE A 186 12.55 1.28 13.85
C ILE A 186 14.00 1.47 14.28
N SER A 187 14.48 0.67 15.24
CA SER A 187 15.86 0.81 15.71
C SER A 187 16.86 0.52 14.59
N GLU A 188 17.82 1.41 14.37
CA GLU A 188 18.91 1.20 13.41
C GLU A 188 19.92 0.15 13.88
N SER A 189 20.01 -0.05 15.19
CA SER A 189 21.04 -0.91 15.80
C SER A 189 20.59 -2.36 16.05
N GLU A 190 19.27 -2.60 16.11
CA GLU A 190 18.71 -3.88 16.52
C GLU A 190 17.72 -4.44 15.51
N ALA A 191 18.09 -5.56 14.91
CA ALA A 191 17.32 -6.20 13.86
C ALA A 191 15.94 -6.71 14.36
N PRO A 192 14.87 -6.46 13.59
CA PRO A 192 13.56 -7.08 13.80
C PRO A 192 13.63 -8.60 13.76
N THR A 193 12.74 -9.28 14.48
CA THR A 193 12.67 -10.75 14.53
C THR A 193 11.32 -11.24 14.02
N LEU A 194 11.36 -12.12 13.02
CA LEU A 194 10.20 -12.85 12.51
C LEU A 194 10.05 -14.18 13.26
N GLU A 195 8.84 -14.47 13.74
CA GLU A 195 8.47 -15.73 14.38
C GLU A 195 7.44 -16.45 13.51
N ALA A 196 7.88 -17.54 12.87
CA ALA A 196 7.01 -18.46 12.14
C ALA A 196 7.08 -19.86 12.78
N ARG A 197 7.85 -20.78 12.19
CA ARG A 197 8.19 -22.07 12.82
C ARG A 197 9.36 -21.95 13.81
N SER A 198 10.28 -21.05 13.50
CA SER A 198 11.40 -20.63 14.31
C SER A 198 11.42 -19.11 14.40
N ARG A 199 12.26 -18.58 15.29
CA ARG A 199 12.57 -17.14 15.33
C ARG A 199 13.81 -16.88 14.50
N THR A 200 13.72 -15.92 13.60
CA THR A 200 14.80 -15.54 12.67
C THR A 200 14.85 -14.02 12.59
N LYS A 201 16.05 -13.44 12.55
CA LYS A 201 16.21 -11.99 12.37
C LYS A 201 15.92 -11.60 10.92
N LEU A 202 15.40 -10.41 10.69
CA LEU A 202 15.24 -9.84 9.36
C LEU A 202 16.51 -9.06 8.99
N GLU A 203 16.87 -9.10 7.71
CA GLU A 203 18.09 -8.45 7.18
C GLU A 203 17.91 -6.95 6.94
N CYS A 204 16.66 -6.49 6.84
CA CYS A 204 16.38 -5.11 6.50
C CYS A 204 15.09 -4.58 7.10
N ALA A 205 15.09 -3.25 7.27
CA ALA A 205 13.89 -2.46 7.51
C ALA A 205 13.83 -1.34 6.46
N LEU A 206 12.61 -0.97 6.07
CA LEU A 206 12.33 0.11 5.14
C LEU A 206 11.68 1.26 5.93
N THR A 207 12.29 2.43 5.84
CA THR A 207 11.89 3.67 6.53
C THR A 207 11.76 4.79 5.50
N ASP A 208 11.25 5.94 5.94
CA ASP A 208 11.25 7.20 5.18
C ASP A 208 12.68 7.73 4.92
N GLU A 209 13.61 7.47 5.83
CA GLU A 209 15.04 7.79 5.66
C GLU A 209 15.79 6.78 4.77
N GLY A 210 15.13 5.69 4.37
CA GLY A 210 15.66 4.69 3.45
C GLY A 210 15.73 3.29 4.03
N ARG A 211 16.57 2.45 3.42
CA ARG A 211 16.74 1.04 3.82
C ARG A 211 17.82 0.92 4.89
N ILE A 212 17.43 0.40 6.06
CA ILE A 212 18.34 -0.06 7.09
C ILE A 212 18.75 -1.50 6.76
N ASN A 213 20.04 -1.80 6.76
CA ASN A 213 20.57 -3.15 6.60
C ASN A 213 21.19 -3.60 7.92
N TYR A 214 20.77 -4.76 8.40
CA TYR A 214 21.29 -5.36 9.63
C TYR A 214 22.31 -6.44 9.29
N ASP A 215 23.42 -6.46 10.03
CA ASP A 215 24.41 -7.53 9.95
C ASP A 215 23.90 -8.77 10.70
N VAL A 216 23.22 -9.66 9.99
CA VAL A 216 22.62 -10.89 10.53
C VAL A 216 22.93 -12.07 9.61
N GLU A 217 23.16 -13.25 10.18
CA GLU A 217 23.50 -14.47 9.40
C GLU A 217 22.29 -15.09 8.67
N SER A 218 21.09 -14.61 8.94
CA SER A 218 19.85 -15.22 8.46
C SER A 218 19.36 -14.61 7.16
N ASP A 219 19.09 -15.45 6.16
CA ASP A 219 18.42 -15.07 4.91
C ASP A 219 16.92 -15.37 5.01
N THR A 220 16.13 -14.30 5.15
CA THR A 220 14.66 -14.44 5.18
C THR A 220 14.03 -14.05 3.86
N GLY A 221 14.73 -13.26 3.03
CA GLY A 221 14.18 -12.65 1.82
C GLY A 221 13.08 -11.62 2.09
N TYR A 222 12.98 -11.08 3.31
CA TYR A 222 11.98 -10.08 3.69
C TYR A 222 12.59 -8.90 4.44
N CYS A 223 12.16 -7.69 4.07
CA CYS A 223 12.28 -6.51 4.90
C CYS A 223 10.99 -6.26 5.69
N VAL A 224 11.08 -5.48 6.76
CA VAL A 224 9.91 -4.92 7.44
C VAL A 224 9.75 -3.43 7.14
N ALA A 225 8.50 -2.97 6.96
CA ALA A 225 8.13 -1.56 6.99
C ALA A 225 7.00 -1.33 7.99
N ILE A 226 6.83 -0.12 8.49
CA ILE A 226 5.61 0.27 9.22
C ILE A 226 4.63 0.89 8.22
N ASN A 227 3.35 0.52 8.33
CA ASN A 227 2.30 1.13 7.51
C ASN A 227 2.11 2.60 7.94
N PRO A 228 2.30 3.59 7.06
CA PRO A 228 2.25 5.01 7.43
C PRO A 228 0.90 5.45 8.01
N TYR A 229 -0.21 4.95 7.46
CA TYR A 229 -1.54 5.25 8.00
C TYR A 229 -1.76 4.57 9.36
N HIS A 230 -1.40 3.29 9.47
CA HIS A 230 -1.50 2.51 10.70
C HIS A 230 -0.19 2.54 11.51
N SER A 231 0.38 3.73 11.72
CA SER A 231 1.67 3.88 12.37
C SER A 231 1.65 3.55 13.87
N ILE A 232 2.85 3.34 14.43
CA ILE A 232 3.03 3.07 15.86
C ILE A 232 2.69 4.33 16.68
N GLU A 233 3.08 5.51 16.21
CA GLU A 233 2.78 6.81 16.81
C GLU A 233 1.27 7.02 16.88
N ARG A 234 0.56 6.76 15.78
CA ARG A 234 -0.90 6.89 15.75
C ARG A 234 -1.55 5.96 16.77
N ALA A 235 -1.11 4.70 16.82
CA ALA A 235 -1.61 3.73 17.80
C ALA A 235 -1.33 4.13 19.25
N LEU A 236 -0.13 4.64 19.54
CA LEU A 236 0.23 5.16 20.87
C LEU A 236 -0.60 6.40 21.24
N GLY A 237 -0.78 7.33 20.30
CA GLY A 237 -1.56 8.55 20.47
C GLY A 237 -3.04 8.27 20.75
N THR A 238 -3.67 7.40 19.97
CA THR A 238 -5.09 7.05 20.17
C THR A 238 -5.33 6.22 21.42
N ALA A 239 -4.35 5.40 21.84
CA ALA A 239 -4.41 4.68 23.11
C ALA A 239 -4.36 5.64 24.31
N ARG A 240 -3.50 6.68 24.27
CA ARG A 240 -3.47 7.75 25.28
C ARG A 240 -4.80 8.51 25.37
N ALA A 241 -5.51 8.64 24.25
CA ALA A 241 -6.84 9.25 24.18
C ALA A 241 -8.01 8.28 24.50
N GLY A 242 -7.73 7.05 24.93
CA GLY A 242 -8.75 6.06 25.34
C GLY A 242 -9.55 5.42 24.20
N ARG A 243 -9.17 5.62 22.93
CA ARG A 243 -9.86 5.02 21.76
C ARG A 243 -9.22 3.71 21.31
N GLY A 244 -7.89 3.68 21.26
CA GLY A 244 -7.07 2.52 20.87
C GLY A 244 -7.22 2.08 19.41
N THR A 245 -6.20 2.35 18.59
CA THR A 245 -6.08 1.80 17.22
C THR A 245 -4.90 0.84 17.15
N ALA A 246 -5.00 -0.19 16.29
CA ALA A 246 -3.87 -1.09 16.04
C ALA A 246 -2.88 -0.44 15.08
N ALA A 247 -1.59 -0.61 15.36
CA ALA A 247 -0.53 -0.36 14.39
C ALA A 247 -0.39 -1.57 13.46
N ARG A 248 0.14 -1.34 12.26
CA ARG A 248 0.44 -2.40 11.28
C ARG A 248 1.88 -2.33 10.80
N ALA A 249 2.51 -3.50 10.75
CA ALA A 249 3.78 -3.72 10.08
C ALA A 249 3.55 -4.51 8.80
N VAL A 250 4.38 -4.27 7.80
CA VAL A 250 4.32 -4.89 6.48
C VAL A 250 5.60 -5.69 6.28
N LEU A 251 5.48 -6.99 6.03
CA LEU A 251 6.56 -7.80 5.49
C LEU A 251 6.58 -7.61 3.98
N VAL A 252 7.73 -7.14 3.48
CA VAL A 252 7.97 -6.79 2.08
C VAL A 252 9.03 -7.76 1.55
N PRO A 253 8.74 -8.60 0.55
CA PRO A 253 9.76 -9.40 -0.12
C PRO A 253 10.91 -8.51 -0.59
N GLU A 254 12.15 -8.94 -0.35
CA GLU A 254 13.33 -8.13 -0.66
C GLU A 254 13.39 -7.72 -2.13
N GLU A 255 12.99 -8.64 -3.02
CA GLU A 255 12.98 -8.42 -4.47
C GLU A 255 12.09 -7.24 -4.92
N ILE A 256 11.08 -6.87 -4.12
CA ILE A 256 10.20 -5.72 -4.41
C ILE A 256 10.46 -4.50 -3.53
N ALA A 257 11.44 -4.56 -2.62
CA ALA A 257 11.70 -3.50 -1.65
C ALA A 257 12.04 -2.15 -2.31
N ASN A 258 12.62 -2.19 -3.51
CA ASN A 258 12.97 -1.00 -4.28
C ASN A 258 11.91 -0.63 -5.35
N SER A 259 10.76 -1.30 -5.41
CA SER A 259 9.72 -0.98 -6.38
C SER A 259 9.18 0.46 -6.18
N THR A 260 8.73 1.10 -7.26
CA THR A 260 8.14 2.44 -7.25
C THR A 260 7.03 2.55 -6.21
N LEU A 261 6.11 1.57 -6.19
CA LEU A 261 4.99 1.54 -5.24
C LEU A 261 5.47 1.46 -3.79
N VAL A 262 6.42 0.56 -3.48
CA VAL A 262 6.95 0.42 -2.12
C VAL A 262 7.62 1.72 -1.67
N ARG A 263 8.45 2.33 -2.53
CA ARG A 263 9.14 3.56 -2.16
C ARG A 263 8.19 4.75 -1.98
N LEU A 264 7.25 4.95 -2.91
CA LEU A 264 6.27 6.05 -2.80
C LEU A 264 5.35 5.89 -1.58
N TYR A 265 4.86 4.68 -1.33
CA TYR A 265 3.89 4.47 -0.26
C TYR A 265 4.52 4.21 1.11
N LEU A 266 5.47 3.27 1.21
CA LEU A 266 6.04 2.82 2.49
C LEU A 266 7.31 3.56 2.92
N MET A 267 8.03 4.20 1.98
CA MET A 267 9.32 4.86 2.26
C MET A 267 9.29 6.36 1.94
N ASP A 268 8.11 6.97 1.92
CA ASP A 268 7.97 8.41 1.66
C ASP A 268 8.72 8.94 0.44
N GLY A 269 8.65 8.21 -0.67
CA GLY A 269 9.29 8.61 -1.93
C GLY A 269 10.81 8.55 -1.89
N HIS A 270 11.41 7.94 -0.86
CA HIS A 270 12.86 7.88 -0.69
C HIS A 270 13.59 7.40 -1.96
N GLY A 271 14.60 8.16 -2.39
CA GLY A 271 15.41 7.83 -3.55
C GLY A 271 14.66 7.89 -4.89
N LEU A 272 13.55 8.63 -4.95
CA LEU A 272 12.80 8.89 -6.17
C LEU A 272 12.73 10.40 -6.50
N ASP A 273 13.79 10.92 -7.08
CA ASP A 273 13.92 12.37 -7.34
C ASP A 273 12.86 12.95 -8.30
N MET A 274 12.19 12.10 -9.08
CA MET A 274 11.17 12.50 -10.07
C MET A 274 9.77 12.67 -9.45
N PHE A 275 9.62 12.51 -8.13
CA PHE A 275 8.34 12.66 -7.44
C PHE A 275 8.46 13.66 -6.30
N ASN A 276 7.70 14.74 -6.38
CA ASN A 276 7.64 15.76 -5.34
C ASN A 276 6.40 15.55 -4.47
N LYS A 277 6.58 15.44 -3.16
CA LYS A 277 5.47 15.18 -2.24
C LYS A 277 4.51 16.36 -2.21
N VAL A 278 3.21 16.09 -2.35
CA VAL A 278 2.17 17.12 -2.33
C VAL A 278 1.50 17.16 -0.95
N ASP A 279 2.00 18.02 -0.06
CA ASP A 279 1.55 18.07 1.35
C ASP A 279 0.03 18.19 1.51
N GLY A 280 -0.61 19.07 0.74
CA GLY A 280 -2.07 19.25 0.79
C GLY A 280 -2.88 18.09 0.20
N GLY A 281 -2.27 17.31 -0.70
CA GLY A 281 -2.86 16.11 -1.28
C GLY A 281 -2.70 14.87 -0.40
N ASN A 282 -1.91 14.92 0.68
CA ASN A 282 -1.72 13.78 1.58
C ASN A 282 -2.74 13.79 2.72
N THR A 283 -3.70 12.88 2.70
CA THR A 283 -4.76 12.83 3.73
C THR A 283 -4.48 11.78 4.79
N GLY A 284 -3.86 12.26 5.88
CA GLY A 284 -3.62 11.47 7.08
C GLY A 284 -2.72 10.24 6.86
N GLU A 285 -1.87 10.24 5.82
CA GLU A 285 -1.07 9.10 5.36
C GLU A 285 -1.87 7.94 4.74
N PHE A 286 -3.20 8.06 4.64
CA PHE A 286 -4.03 7.06 3.99
C PHE A 286 -3.93 7.17 2.48
N VAL A 287 -4.18 8.36 1.94
CA VAL A 287 -3.93 8.71 0.54
C VAL A 287 -2.64 9.52 0.48
N ARG A 288 -1.77 9.15 -0.47
CA ARG A 288 -0.50 9.82 -0.72
C ARG A 288 -0.42 10.29 -2.16
N MET A 289 -0.08 11.55 -2.36
CA MET A 289 -0.05 12.24 -3.64
C MET A 289 1.33 12.83 -3.90
N TRP A 290 1.80 12.66 -5.13
CA TRP A 290 3.09 13.15 -5.59
C TRP A 290 2.91 13.81 -6.96
N GLU A 291 3.54 14.97 -7.14
CA GLU A 291 3.74 15.61 -8.45
C GLU A 291 4.87 14.88 -9.19
N ILE A 292 4.70 14.68 -10.48
CA ILE A 292 5.64 13.96 -11.34
C ILE A 292 6.48 14.96 -12.11
N ASP A 293 7.80 14.88 -11.95
CA ASP A 293 8.77 15.67 -12.71
C ASP A 293 9.61 14.75 -13.60
N THR A 294 9.31 14.74 -14.90
CA THR A 294 10.03 13.90 -15.87
C THR A 294 11.27 14.56 -16.48
N GLU A 295 11.59 15.82 -16.12
CA GLU A 295 12.72 16.58 -16.70
C GLU A 295 14.10 16.29 -16.07
#